data_AF-D1YK39-F1
#
_entry.id   AF-D1YK39-F1
#
_cell.length_a   1.000
_cell.length_b   1.000
_cell.length_c   1.000
_cell.angle_alpha   90.00
_cell.angle_beta   90.00
_cell.angle_gamma   90.00
#
_symmetry.space_group_name_H-M   'P 1'
#
loop_
_entity.id
_entity.type
_entity.pdbx_description
1 polymer ?
#
loop_
_entity_poly.entity_id
_entity_poly.type
_entity_poly.pdbx_seq_one_letter_code
_entity_poly.pdbx_strand_id
1 'polypeptide(L)'
;MLLIKRVFNNNSALVELGNNREAVVVGNGIAFKKTEGKEIDTSKVENIFYLENSATKRTIFSLLKNTPIDIAVTTMHVVNHAYKKYHYELFDYFYLSLSEHILGVYHRILDNTYQTSQIPDIKDEYPLENKIAQESVKIIERDLKIKLPVSERKNIMLHLINARIPEKNRSIEKKI
;
A
#
# COMPACT_ATOMS: atom_id res chain seq x y z
N MET A 1 8.21 15.73 17.34
CA MET A 1 6.87 16.28 17.06
C MET A 1 6.59 16.09 15.57
N LEU A 2 5.43 15.54 15.19
CA LEU A 2 5.05 15.36 13.78
C LEU A 2 3.98 16.38 13.42
N LEU A 3 4.31 17.29 12.50
CA LEU A 3 3.39 18.33 12.03
C LEU A 3 2.76 17.93 10.72
N ILE A 4 1.43 18.10 10.61
CA ILE A 4 0.68 17.85 9.38
C ILE A 4 1.07 18.91 8.33
N LYS A 5 1.57 18.46 7.18
CA LYS A 5 1.76 19.27 5.96
C LYS A 5 0.52 19.21 5.07
N ARG A 6 -0.18 18.08 5.04
CA ARG A 6 -1.42 17.91 4.27
C ARG A 6 -2.26 16.81 4.87
N VAL A 7 -3.56 17.07 5.05
CA VAL A 7 -4.54 16.02 5.40
C VAL A 7 -4.97 15.31 4.13
N PHE A 8 -4.98 13.98 4.17
CA PHE A 8 -5.41 13.14 3.06
C PHE A 8 -6.83 12.66 3.26
N ASN A 9 -7.10 12.01 4.40
CA ASN A 9 -8.43 11.63 4.87
C ASN A 9 -8.39 11.57 6.41
N ASN A 10 -9.45 11.06 7.06
CA ASN A 10 -9.48 10.94 8.53
C ASN A 10 -8.36 10.04 9.10
N ASN A 11 -7.84 9.14 8.29
CA ASN A 11 -6.94 8.06 8.70
C ASN A 11 -5.52 8.21 8.12
N SER A 12 -5.22 9.29 7.40
CA SER A 12 -3.91 9.50 6.80
C SER A 12 -3.58 10.98 6.59
N ALA A 13 -2.30 11.29 6.65
CA ALA A 13 -1.77 12.64 6.41
C ALA A 13 -0.31 12.60 5.98
N LEU A 14 0.12 13.62 5.24
CA LEU A 14 1.52 13.94 5.04
C LEU A 14 2.04 14.73 6.25
N VAL A 15 3.17 14.31 6.80
CA VAL A 15 3.85 15.00 7.91
C VAL A 15 5.28 15.37 7.59
N GLU A 16 5.77 16.39 8.28
CA GLU A 16 7.18 16.73 8.37
C GLU A 16 7.81 16.08 9.61
N LEU A 17 8.87 15.30 9.38
CA LEU A 17 9.68 14.61 10.40
C LEU A 17 10.84 15.49 10.91
N GLY A 18 11.01 16.69 10.34
CA GLY A 18 12.17 17.59 10.54
C GLY A 18 13.25 17.41 9.47
N ASN A 19 14.08 18.44 9.27
CA ASN A 19 15.12 18.51 8.23
C ASN A 19 14.60 18.32 6.78
N ASN A 20 13.42 18.89 6.44
CA ASN A 20 12.75 18.68 5.15
C ASN A 20 12.42 17.21 4.82
N ARG A 21 12.37 16.33 5.81
CA ARG A 21 12.01 14.93 5.64
C ARG A 21 10.51 14.78 5.84
N GLU A 22 9.88 14.11 4.90
CA GLU A 22 8.43 13.93 4.86
C GLU A 22 8.08 12.46 5.01
N ALA A 23 6.93 12.19 5.60
CA ALA A 23 6.35 10.86 5.65
C ALA A 23 4.84 10.91 5.46
N VAL A 24 4.28 9.84 4.91
CA VAL A 24 2.85 9.58 5.04
C VAL A 24 2.63 8.80 6.32
N VAL A 25 1.78 9.30 7.20
CA VAL A 25 1.29 8.54 8.34
C VAL A 25 -0.08 7.98 8.06
N VAL A 26 -0.33 6.78 8.56
CA VAL A 26 -1.62 6.12 8.50
C VAL A 26 -1.97 5.59 9.89
N GLY A 27 -3.23 5.73 10.27
CA GLY A 27 -3.75 5.24 11.54
C GLY A 27 -5.19 5.65 11.76
N ASN A 28 -5.94 4.85 12.51
CA ASN A 28 -7.36 5.11 12.76
C ASN A 28 -7.60 6.47 13.42
N GLY A 29 -8.30 7.37 12.71
CA GLY A 29 -8.63 8.71 13.17
C GLY A 29 -7.41 9.63 13.38
N ILE A 30 -6.26 9.31 12.81
CA ILE A 30 -5.00 10.04 13.01
C ILE A 30 -5.08 11.51 12.57
N ALA A 31 -5.90 11.80 11.56
CA ALA A 31 -6.12 13.13 11.01
C ALA A 31 -7.59 13.57 11.12
N PHE A 32 -8.40 12.85 11.90
CA PHE A 32 -9.79 13.19 12.12
C PHE A 32 -9.92 14.56 12.79
N LYS A 33 -10.66 15.47 12.13
CA LYS A 33 -10.83 16.88 12.56
C LYS A 33 -9.51 17.65 12.75
N LYS A 34 -8.45 17.22 12.06
CA LYS A 34 -7.15 17.93 12.03
C LYS A 34 -7.02 18.75 10.74
N THR A 35 -6.12 19.72 10.76
CA THR A 35 -5.77 20.57 9.62
C THR A 35 -4.25 20.68 9.50
N GLU A 36 -3.77 21.27 8.41
CA GLU A 36 -2.36 21.61 8.23
C GLU A 36 -1.81 22.44 9.42
N GLY A 37 -0.55 22.20 9.77
CA GLY A 37 0.15 22.81 10.90
C GLY A 37 -0.20 22.22 12.26
N LYS A 38 -1.16 21.29 12.37
CA LYS A 38 -1.48 20.62 13.64
C LYS A 38 -0.58 19.41 13.88
N GLU A 39 -0.37 19.13 15.16
CA GLU A 39 0.34 17.94 15.59
C GLU A 39 -0.52 16.68 15.48
N ILE A 40 0.18 15.59 15.18
CA ILE A 40 -0.36 14.24 15.18
C ILE A 40 -0.10 13.56 16.52
N ASP A 41 -1.12 12.89 17.01
CA ASP A 41 -1.01 11.96 18.13
C ASP A 41 -0.28 10.69 17.66
N THR A 42 0.99 10.56 18.03
CA THR A 42 1.84 9.44 17.61
C THR A 42 1.36 8.09 18.14
N SER A 43 0.53 8.06 19.18
CA SER A 43 -0.05 6.81 19.70
C SER A 43 -1.06 6.17 18.74
N LYS A 44 -1.63 6.95 17.81
CA LYS A 44 -2.58 6.50 16.79
C LYS A 44 -1.91 6.06 15.49
N VAL A 45 -0.59 6.19 15.39
CA VAL A 45 0.15 5.82 14.19
C VAL A 45 0.22 4.29 14.08
N GLU A 46 -0.42 3.75 13.03
CA GLU A 46 -0.30 2.34 12.68
C GLU A 46 0.87 2.13 11.73
N ASN A 47 1.05 3.03 10.75
CA ASN A 47 2.12 2.97 9.77
C ASN A 47 2.70 4.34 9.45
N ILE A 48 4.02 4.37 9.24
CA ILE A 48 4.77 5.53 8.75
C ILE A 48 5.49 5.09 7.48
N PHE A 49 5.26 5.82 6.41
CA PHE A 49 5.92 5.65 5.12
C PHE A 49 6.89 6.80 4.92
N TYR A 50 8.14 6.55 5.27
CA TYR A 50 9.22 7.51 5.06
C TYR A 50 9.42 7.75 3.57
N LEU A 51 9.40 9.01 3.16
CA LEU A 51 9.68 9.39 1.77
C LEU A 51 11.20 9.54 1.52
N GLU A 52 12.02 8.81 2.29
CA GLU A 52 13.48 8.84 2.25
C GLU A 52 14.01 7.74 1.31
N ASN A 53 13.87 7.92 -0.01
CA ASN A 53 14.66 7.25 -1.04
C ASN A 53 14.35 7.91 -2.39
N SER A 54 15.33 8.31 -3.20
CA SER A 54 15.07 9.25 -4.31
C SER A 54 14.17 8.67 -5.42
N ALA A 55 14.20 7.36 -5.66
CA ALA A 55 13.32 6.67 -6.61
C ALA A 55 11.96 6.31 -6.00
N THR A 56 11.94 5.64 -4.85
CA THR A 56 10.71 5.26 -4.13
C THR A 56 9.86 6.48 -3.76
N LYS A 57 10.49 7.61 -3.38
CA LYS A 57 9.80 8.88 -3.15
C LYS A 57 9.03 9.34 -4.38
N ARG A 58 9.63 9.28 -5.57
CA ARG A 58 8.96 9.67 -6.82
C ARG A 58 7.77 8.76 -7.11
N THR A 59 7.93 7.45 -6.89
CA THR A 59 6.86 6.48 -7.06
C THR A 59 5.69 6.74 -6.10
N ILE A 60 5.96 6.90 -4.80
CA ILE A 60 4.92 7.17 -3.80
C ILE A 60 4.26 8.54 -4.07
N PHE A 61 5.04 9.56 -4.43
CA PHE A 61 4.47 10.87 -4.76
C PHE A 61 3.58 10.80 -6.02
N SER A 62 4.01 10.07 -7.05
CA SER A 62 3.22 9.80 -8.25
C SER A 62 1.92 9.08 -7.90
N LEU A 63 2.00 8.03 -7.07
CA LEU A 63 0.85 7.28 -6.57
C LEU A 63 -0.15 8.21 -5.85
N LEU A 64 0.31 9.02 -4.89
CA LEU A 64 -0.54 9.94 -4.14
C LEU A 64 -1.15 11.06 -5.01
N LYS A 65 -0.49 11.42 -6.11
CA LYS A 65 -0.96 12.46 -7.03
C LYS A 65 -1.99 11.94 -8.04
N ASN A 66 -1.79 10.72 -8.55
CA ASN A 66 -2.51 10.21 -9.70
C ASN A 66 -3.60 9.18 -9.35
N THR A 67 -3.65 8.73 -8.10
CA THR A 67 -4.58 7.70 -7.64
C THR A 67 -5.47 8.27 -6.52
N PRO A 68 -6.77 7.91 -6.45
CA PRO A 68 -7.62 8.27 -5.32
C PRO A 68 -6.95 7.92 -4.00
N ILE A 69 -7.01 8.85 -3.04
CA ILE A 69 -6.14 8.80 -1.86
C ILE A 69 -6.34 7.54 -1.01
N ASP A 70 -7.59 7.06 -0.89
CA ASP A 70 -7.93 5.84 -0.16
C ASP A 70 -7.28 4.61 -0.83
N ILE A 71 -7.24 4.57 -2.16
CA ILE A 71 -6.60 3.50 -2.94
C ILE A 71 -5.08 3.58 -2.79
N ALA A 72 -4.50 4.77 -2.91
CA ALA A 72 -3.06 4.98 -2.75
C ALA A 72 -2.56 4.53 -1.38
N VAL A 73 -3.24 4.97 -0.31
CA VAL A 73 -2.90 4.62 1.07
C VAL A 73 -3.11 3.12 1.34
N THR A 74 -4.18 2.52 0.81
CA THR A 74 -4.43 1.07 0.91
C THR A 74 -3.31 0.27 0.25
N THR A 75 -2.88 0.67 -0.95
CA THR A 75 -1.74 0.05 -1.64
C THR A 75 -0.48 0.11 -0.78
N MET A 76 -0.16 1.30 -0.25
CA MET A 76 0.99 1.48 0.64
C MET A 76 0.90 0.55 1.87
N HIS A 77 -0.27 0.45 2.49
CA HIS A 77 -0.53 -0.50 3.58
C HIS A 77 -0.23 -1.95 3.20
N VAL A 78 -0.67 -2.41 2.04
CA VAL A 78 -0.38 -3.77 1.54
C VAL A 78 1.12 -4.00 1.36
N VAL A 79 1.83 -3.08 0.70
CA VAL A 79 3.28 -3.22 0.47
C VAL A 79 4.04 -3.27 1.78
N ASN A 80 3.74 -2.36 2.70
CA ASN A 80 4.42 -2.31 3.99
C ASN A 80 4.05 -3.49 4.90
N HIS A 81 2.84 -4.02 4.81
CA HIS A 81 2.46 -5.26 5.51
C HIS A 81 3.31 -6.45 5.04
N ALA A 82 3.44 -6.62 3.72
CA ALA A 82 4.28 -7.66 3.13
C ALA A 82 5.74 -7.54 3.61
N TYR A 83 6.29 -6.32 3.61
CA TYR A 83 7.64 -6.06 4.08
C TYR A 83 7.82 -6.30 5.59
N LYS A 84 7.01 -5.65 6.45
CA LYS A 84 7.20 -5.69 7.91
C LYS A 84 6.99 -7.08 8.50
N LYS A 85 5.99 -7.83 8.01
CA LYS A 85 5.62 -9.12 8.60
C LYS A 85 6.38 -10.30 7.99
N TYR A 86 6.72 -10.22 6.71
CA TYR A 86 7.27 -11.35 5.96
C TYR A 86 8.67 -11.09 5.39
N HIS A 87 9.23 -9.89 5.56
CA HIS A 87 10.45 -9.45 4.90
C HIS A 87 10.38 -9.65 3.37
N TYR A 88 9.16 -9.51 2.82
CA TYR A 88 8.88 -9.72 1.42
C TYR A 88 9.17 -8.43 0.64
N GLU A 89 10.36 -8.37 0.05
CA GLU A 89 10.84 -7.22 -0.71
C GLU A 89 10.22 -7.22 -2.12
N LEU A 90 9.66 -6.07 -2.49
CA LEU A 90 8.93 -5.84 -3.71
C LEU A 90 9.58 -4.68 -4.47
N PHE A 91 9.65 -4.78 -5.79
CA PHE A 91 10.09 -3.65 -6.61
C PHE A 91 9.12 -2.47 -6.51
N ASP A 92 9.65 -1.24 -6.62
CA ASP A 92 8.86 -0.01 -6.51
C ASP A 92 7.68 0.05 -7.51
N TYR A 93 7.79 -0.55 -8.70
CA TYR A 93 6.69 -0.56 -9.66
C TYR A 93 5.43 -1.28 -9.13
N PHE A 94 5.57 -2.10 -8.09
CA PHE A 94 4.45 -2.78 -7.44
C PHE A 94 3.45 -1.79 -6.84
N TYR A 95 3.91 -0.64 -6.31
CA TYR A 95 3.02 0.42 -5.83
C TYR A 95 2.08 0.88 -6.94
N LEU A 96 2.57 1.02 -8.17
CA LEU A 96 1.75 1.45 -9.29
C LEU A 96 0.82 0.33 -9.75
N SER A 97 1.36 -0.84 -10.08
CA SER A 97 0.56 -1.94 -10.65
C SER A 97 -0.52 -2.47 -9.68
N LEU A 98 -0.23 -2.54 -8.39
CA LEU A 98 -1.24 -2.93 -7.39
C LEU A 98 -2.31 -1.84 -7.24
N SER A 99 -1.95 -0.55 -7.29
CA SER A 99 -2.92 0.53 -7.18
C SER A 99 -3.90 0.58 -8.34
N GLU A 100 -3.42 0.35 -9.57
CA GLU A 100 -4.25 0.27 -10.77
C GLU A 100 -5.21 -0.93 -10.69
N HIS A 101 -4.70 -2.08 -10.22
CA HIS A 101 -5.52 -3.27 -10.00
C HIS A 101 -6.61 -3.02 -8.95
N ILE A 102 -6.25 -2.48 -7.78
CA ILE A 102 -7.22 -2.18 -6.71
C ILE A 102 -8.26 -1.17 -7.20
N LEU A 103 -7.85 -0.10 -7.89
CA LEU A 103 -8.76 0.90 -8.45
C LEU A 103 -9.73 0.27 -9.45
N GLY A 104 -9.22 -0.54 -10.38
CA GLY A 104 -10.04 -1.20 -11.39
C GLY A 104 -11.04 -2.19 -10.77
N VAL A 105 -10.62 -2.97 -9.77
CA VAL A 105 -11.50 -3.89 -9.05
C VAL A 105 -12.56 -3.12 -8.25
N TYR A 106 -12.16 -2.04 -7.57
CA TYR A 106 -13.05 -1.18 -6.80
C TYR A 106 -14.19 -0.63 -7.68
N HIS A 107 -13.86 -0.05 -8.83
CA HIS A 107 -14.86 0.42 -9.79
C HIS A 107 -15.78 -0.70 -10.28
N ARG A 108 -15.23 -1.83 -10.70
CA ARG A 108 -16.03 -2.97 -11.17
C ARG A 108 -16.99 -3.52 -10.11
N ILE A 109 -16.61 -3.47 -8.83
CA ILE A 109 -17.48 -3.87 -7.72
C ILE A 109 -18.61 -2.85 -7.54
N LEU A 110 -18.30 -1.55 -7.50
CA LEU A 110 -19.32 -0.50 -7.35
C LEU A 110 -20.32 -0.49 -8.50
N ASP A 111 -19.85 -0.72 -9.71
CA ASP A 111 -20.68 -0.73 -10.92
C ASP A 111 -21.41 -2.08 -11.13
N ASN A 112 -21.19 -3.07 -10.26
CA ASN A 112 -21.69 -4.44 -10.40
C ASN A 112 -21.30 -5.10 -11.74
N THR A 113 -20.13 -4.75 -12.28
CA THR A 113 -19.59 -5.27 -13.56
C THR A 113 -18.42 -6.22 -13.38
N TYR A 114 -18.12 -6.62 -12.14
CA TYR A 114 -17.00 -7.52 -11.85
C TYR A 114 -17.17 -8.89 -12.51
N GLN A 115 -16.12 -9.33 -13.19
CA GLN A 115 -16.03 -10.67 -13.78
C GLN A 115 -14.92 -11.47 -13.09
N THR A 116 -15.22 -12.70 -12.72
CA THR A 116 -14.27 -13.61 -12.06
C THR A 116 -13.10 -13.95 -12.96
N SER A 117 -11.88 -13.61 -12.53
CA SER A 117 -10.65 -14.03 -13.21
C SER A 117 -10.47 -15.55 -13.16
N GLN A 118 -10.13 -16.16 -14.29
CA GLN A 118 -9.84 -17.60 -14.40
C GLN A 118 -8.36 -17.90 -14.19
N ILE A 119 -7.78 -17.43 -13.07
CA ILE A 119 -6.38 -17.71 -12.74
C ILE A 119 -6.26 -19.14 -12.16
N PRO A 120 -5.27 -19.93 -12.64
CA PRO A 120 -4.95 -21.24 -12.06
C PRO A 120 -4.75 -21.17 -10.54
N ASP A 121 -5.13 -22.24 -9.82
CA ASP A 121 -4.87 -22.31 -8.39
C ASP A 121 -3.45 -22.83 -8.13
N ILE A 122 -2.50 -21.90 -8.00
CA ILE A 122 -1.09 -22.18 -7.73
C ILE A 122 -0.71 -21.96 -6.25
N LYS A 123 -1.70 -21.94 -5.35
CA LYS A 123 -1.47 -21.61 -3.93
C LYS A 123 -0.49 -22.55 -3.22
N ASP A 124 -0.43 -23.80 -3.66
CA ASP A 124 0.41 -24.84 -3.05
C ASP A 124 1.87 -24.71 -3.52
N GLU A 125 2.10 -24.12 -4.69
CA GLU A 125 3.44 -23.77 -5.21
C GLU A 125 3.99 -22.49 -4.56
N TYR A 126 3.10 -21.56 -4.16
CA TYR A 126 3.46 -20.25 -3.61
C TYR A 126 2.79 -20.00 -2.23
N PRO A 127 3.14 -20.78 -1.19
CA PRO A 127 2.45 -20.73 0.09
C PRO A 127 2.64 -19.39 0.84
N LEU A 128 3.80 -18.75 0.68
CA LEU A 128 4.08 -17.45 1.29
C LEU A 128 3.24 -16.35 0.64
N GLU A 129 3.27 -16.27 -0.69
CA GLU A 129 2.55 -15.29 -1.48
C GLU A 129 1.03 -15.46 -1.31
N ASN A 130 0.54 -16.70 -1.21
CA ASN A 130 -0.87 -16.97 -0.89
C ASN A 130 -1.26 -16.42 0.49
N LYS A 131 -0.40 -16.57 1.50
CA LYS A 131 -0.63 -16.05 2.84
C LYS A 131 -0.62 -14.52 2.86
N ILE A 132 0.35 -13.90 2.18
CA ILE A 132 0.40 -12.44 2.03
C ILE A 132 -0.86 -11.95 1.30
N ALA A 133 -1.24 -12.56 0.18
CA ALA A 133 -2.42 -12.19 -0.59
C ALA A 133 -3.72 -12.29 0.23
N GLN A 134 -3.88 -13.34 1.05
CA GLN A 134 -5.04 -13.48 1.93
C GLN A 134 -5.14 -12.34 2.95
N GLU A 135 -4.03 -11.88 3.49
CA GLU A 135 -4.00 -10.76 4.44
C GLU A 135 -4.15 -9.41 3.72
N SER A 136 -3.59 -9.26 2.52
CA SER A 136 -3.78 -8.09 1.66
C SER A 136 -5.24 -7.87 1.29
N VAL A 137 -5.98 -8.94 0.97
CA VAL A 137 -7.44 -8.86 0.73
C VAL A 137 -8.14 -8.25 1.94
N LYS A 138 -7.83 -8.71 3.16
CA LYS A 138 -8.44 -8.18 4.39
C LYS A 138 -8.10 -6.71 4.62
N ILE A 139 -6.87 -6.31 4.31
CA ILE A 139 -6.45 -4.89 4.38
C ILE A 139 -7.29 -4.06 3.42
N ILE A 140 -7.42 -4.49 2.16
CA ILE A 140 -8.17 -3.76 1.13
C ILE A 140 -9.65 -3.65 1.49
N GLU A 141 -10.28 -4.76 1.90
CA GLU A 141 -11.69 -4.78 2.32
C GLU A 141 -11.94 -3.84 3.50
N ARG A 142 -11.05 -3.86 4.49
CA ARG A 142 -11.13 -2.98 5.67
C ARG A 142 -10.96 -1.50 5.30
N ASP A 143 -9.92 -1.19 4.53
CA ASP A 143 -9.54 0.20 4.26
C ASP A 143 -10.53 0.86 3.29
N LEU A 144 -11.02 0.13 2.30
CA LEU A 144 -11.94 0.63 1.27
C LEU A 144 -13.41 0.34 1.56
N LYS A 145 -13.72 -0.43 2.62
CA LYS A 145 -15.09 -0.82 3.02
C LYS A 145 -15.87 -1.52 1.90
N ILE A 146 -15.18 -2.36 1.14
CA ILE A 146 -15.76 -3.21 0.09
C ILE A 146 -15.57 -4.68 0.44
N LYS A 147 -16.30 -5.57 -0.25
CA LYS A 147 -16.07 -7.02 -0.20
C LYS A 147 -15.43 -7.45 -1.51
N LEU A 148 -14.24 -8.04 -1.44
CA LEU A 148 -13.55 -8.52 -2.61
C LEU A 148 -14.04 -9.92 -3.00
N PRO A 149 -14.24 -10.18 -4.31
CA PRO A 149 -14.50 -11.53 -4.81
C PRO A 149 -13.35 -12.49 -4.49
N VAL A 150 -13.66 -13.77 -4.29
CA VAL A 150 -12.67 -14.80 -3.92
C VAL A 150 -11.52 -14.91 -4.94
N SER A 151 -11.79 -14.63 -6.22
CA SER A 151 -10.79 -14.58 -7.29
C SER A 151 -9.69 -13.55 -7.05
N GLU A 152 -9.96 -12.48 -6.31
CA GLU A 152 -8.98 -11.41 -6.06
C GLU A 152 -7.79 -11.85 -5.22
N ARG A 153 -7.96 -12.86 -4.37
CA ARG A 153 -6.82 -13.47 -3.69
C ARG A 153 -5.79 -13.99 -4.69
N LYS A 154 -6.24 -14.62 -5.78
CA LYS A 154 -5.34 -15.16 -6.82
C LYS A 154 -4.72 -14.04 -7.65
N ASN A 155 -5.48 -13.01 -8.02
CA ASN A 155 -4.95 -11.85 -8.74
C ASN A 155 -3.84 -11.17 -7.92
N ILE A 156 -4.10 -10.87 -6.64
CA ILE A 156 -3.13 -10.21 -5.75
C ILE A 156 -1.90 -11.10 -5.54
N MET A 157 -2.07 -12.41 -5.38
CA MET A 157 -0.96 -13.36 -5.29
C MET A 157 -0.07 -13.30 -6.54
N LEU A 158 -0.67 -13.25 -7.73
CA LEU A 158 0.08 -13.13 -8.99
C LEU A 158 0.86 -11.81 -9.07
N HIS A 159 0.25 -10.69 -8.64
CA HIS A 159 0.96 -9.42 -8.53
C HIS A 159 2.17 -9.52 -7.59
N LEU A 160 2.03 -10.18 -6.43
CA LEU A 160 3.12 -10.37 -5.47
C LEU A 160 4.26 -11.23 -6.02
N ILE A 161 3.94 -12.30 -6.76
CA ILE A 161 4.93 -13.18 -7.41
C ILE A 161 5.74 -12.38 -8.42
N ASN A 162 5.07 -11.63 -9.30
CA ASN A 162 5.73 -10.88 -10.37
C ASN A 162 6.63 -9.75 -9.83
N ALA A 163 6.25 -9.15 -8.70
CA ALA A 163 6.95 -8.04 -8.10
C ALA A 163 8.05 -8.41 -7.10
N ARG A 164 8.22 -9.71 -6.79
CA ARG A 164 9.22 -10.16 -5.83
C ARG A 164 10.63 -9.80 -6.28
N ILE A 165 11.41 -9.19 -5.40
CA ILE A 165 12.86 -9.04 -5.61
C ILE A 165 13.54 -10.36 -5.25
N PRO A 166 14.25 -11.03 -6.19
CA PRO A 166 14.99 -12.25 -5.88
C PRO A 166 16.12 -11.95 -4.88
N GLU A 167 16.38 -12.85 -3.93
CA GLU A 167 17.42 -12.64 -2.92
C GLU A 167 18.81 -12.39 -3.52
N LYS A 168 19.09 -12.94 -4.72
CA LYS A 168 20.36 -12.77 -5.44
C LYS A 168 20.63 -11.32 -5.89
N ASN A 169 19.60 -10.48 -5.99
CA ASN A 169 19.74 -9.07 -6.41
C ASN A 169 19.98 -8.10 -5.24
N ARG A 170 19.91 -8.56 -3.98
CA ARG A 170 20.09 -7.73 -2.78
C ARG A 170 21.49 -7.11 -2.62
N SER A 171 22.49 -7.60 -3.35
CA SER A 171 23.88 -7.13 -3.28
C SER A 171 24.23 -6.02 -4.28
N ILE A 172 23.36 -5.72 -5.26
CA ILE A 172 23.65 -4.75 -6.32
C ILE A 172 23.16 -3.33 -5.93
N GLU A 173 22.08 -3.21 -5.14
CA GLU A 173 21.52 -1.90 -4.77
C GLU A 173 22.20 -1.21 -3.58
N LYS A 174 23.04 -1.92 -2.80
CA LYS A 174 23.79 -1.31 -1.68
C LYS A 174 25.06 -0.57 -2.13
N LYS A 175 25.29 -0.40 -3.44
CA LYS A 175 26.54 0.13 -4.00
C LYS A 175 26.39 1.36 -4.90
N ILE A 176 25.24 2.03 -4.91
CA ILE A 176 25.05 3.28 -5.69
C ILE A 176 24.65 4.41 -4.75
#